data_AF-A0A535ST56-F1
#
_entry.id   AF-A0A535ST56-F1
#
_cell.length_a   1.000
_cell.length_b   1.000
_cell.length_c   1.000
_cell.angle_alpha   90.00
_cell.angle_beta   90.00
_cell.angle_gamma   90.00
#
_symmetry.space_group_name_H-M   'P 1'
#
loop_
_entity.id
_entity.type
_entity.pdbx_description
1 polymer ?
#
loop_
_entity_poly.entity_id
_entity_poly.type
_entity_poly.pdbx_seq_one_letter_code
_entity_poly.pdbx_strand_id
1 'polypeptide(L)'
;MATISQTNSTTGVNHSPSLSPLDGGKEGKSQQTHPFDESEYTFGKRVRIWITGYCASFILIGVMIPIVSSAILVIIYLSFPDLVVDLSPIVRLDSHSAWHILFLAHFVTIALWLIVALVGYPFASAQSANPGSYGLLKGSLCHIRAKLGIDGTDHDLRMLEKRCEDIKEAIDQIRKIDKPLKYINDERIRAALTTALASYIDIRKILYNSPTGLLWACGSGYCTAWRLVHQAEEAIIEFDSIQEIIYGAMRDKMALQGSEISTKDELLDTLIQAVMVLQPAAGVYLKEHQPDKNNITLADLKERAFEEFLSRQGISQQQDSIDTSDEAKATARSALRRVKRALNTLQDRGWEGLLRARNRLLAAIAITGVVTHVMLCISILTAHSNNSPIIAATAFYLVGAVSGLFGRFYQESLTGSAVDDFGFSTTRLVATPLLSGLAGIGGVLVLLTLTALGGSALNNSNVQPALAQIFEVKPQSLLMAAVFGLTPNLLI
;
A
#
# COMPACT_ATOMS: atom_id res chain seq x y z
N MET A 1 25.37 42.47 -23.39
CA MET A 1 25.81 42.06 -24.75
C MET A 1 25.10 40.76 -25.06
N ALA A 2 24.06 40.64 -25.88
CA ALA A 2 23.36 41.59 -26.72
C ALA A 2 21.85 41.32 -26.63
N THR A 3 21.08 42.40 -26.71
CA THR A 3 19.63 42.52 -26.67
C THR A 3 19.13 42.63 -28.10
N ILE A 4 17.98 42.06 -28.46
CA ILE A 4 17.16 42.58 -29.57
C ILE A 4 15.69 42.61 -29.13
N SER A 5 15.17 43.84 -29.00
CA SER A 5 13.76 44.22 -29.01
C SER A 5 13.38 44.71 -30.40
N GLN A 6 12.10 44.60 -30.76
CA GLN A 6 11.27 45.56 -31.55
C GLN A 6 9.84 44.98 -31.55
N THR A 7 8.82 45.51 -30.86
CA THR A 7 8.03 46.77 -31.01
C THR A 7 7.32 46.95 -32.35
N ASN A 8 5.97 47.00 -32.29
CA ASN A 8 5.06 47.99 -32.91
C ASN A 8 3.70 47.32 -33.26
N SER A 9 2.53 47.94 -33.22
CA SER A 9 1.94 49.09 -32.51
C SER A 9 0.50 49.22 -33.05
N THR A 10 -0.47 49.47 -32.15
CA THR A 10 -1.68 50.32 -32.31
C THR A 10 -2.59 50.20 -33.54
N THR A 11 -3.90 50.01 -33.31
CA THR A 11 -4.95 51.05 -33.49
C THR A 11 -6.31 50.53 -33.00
N GLY A 12 -7.06 51.37 -32.29
CA GLY A 12 -8.45 51.13 -31.92
C GLY A 12 -9.44 52.07 -32.62
N VAL A 13 -10.70 51.91 -32.23
CA VAL A 13 -11.87 52.82 -32.30
C VAL A 13 -13.02 52.39 -33.25
N ASN A 14 -14.06 51.84 -32.60
CA ASN A 14 -15.52 52.07 -32.67
C ASN A 14 -16.20 52.60 -33.96
N HIS A 15 -17.21 51.87 -34.45
CA HIS A 15 -18.65 52.19 -34.30
C HIS A 15 -19.57 51.17 -35.04
N SER A 16 -20.61 50.69 -34.35
CA SER A 16 -21.74 49.89 -34.87
C SER A 16 -22.62 50.68 -35.86
N PRO A 17 -23.44 50.05 -36.74
CA PRO A 17 -24.73 49.50 -36.29
C PRO A 17 -25.35 48.32 -37.12
N SER A 18 -26.35 47.69 -36.50
CA SER A 18 -27.62 47.24 -37.10
C SER A 18 -27.83 45.75 -37.48
N LEU A 19 -28.96 45.25 -36.95
CA LEU A 19 -29.84 44.12 -37.32
C LEU A 19 -29.39 42.64 -37.13
N SER A 20 -30.03 42.02 -36.14
CA SER A 20 -30.38 40.59 -36.03
C SER A 20 -31.30 40.12 -37.18
N PRO A 21 -31.72 38.83 -37.28
CA PRO A 21 -31.37 37.65 -36.48
C PRO A 21 -31.03 36.40 -37.34
N LEU A 22 -30.43 35.35 -36.74
CA LEU A 22 -30.77 33.93 -36.97
C LEU A 22 -29.82 33.00 -36.21
N ASP A 23 -30.40 32.34 -35.22
CA ASP A 23 -30.34 30.91 -34.91
C ASP A 23 -29.01 30.18 -34.60
N GLY A 24 -29.07 29.41 -33.50
CA GLY A 24 -28.35 28.14 -33.36
C GLY A 24 -26.88 28.18 -32.94
N GLY A 25 -26.61 28.20 -31.63
CA GLY A 25 -25.29 27.80 -31.12
C GLY A 25 -25.12 28.03 -29.62
N LYS A 26 -25.53 27.06 -28.79
CA LYS A 26 -25.16 27.07 -27.37
C LYS A 26 -23.67 26.80 -27.24
N GLU A 27 -22.98 27.82 -26.76
CA GLU A 27 -21.60 27.80 -26.31
C GLU A 27 -21.33 26.72 -25.25
N GLY A 28 -20.07 26.29 -25.25
CA GLY A 28 -19.55 25.20 -24.45
C GLY A 28 -19.79 25.37 -22.95
N LYS A 29 -20.32 24.30 -22.35
CA LYS A 29 -20.16 24.09 -20.92
C LYS A 29 -18.77 23.51 -20.66
N SER A 30 -17.97 24.33 -20.00
CA SER A 30 -16.93 23.96 -19.04
C SER A 30 -16.99 22.48 -18.63
N GLN A 31 -15.89 21.78 -18.91
CA GLN A 31 -15.64 20.40 -18.52
C GLN A 31 -15.60 20.30 -17.00
N GLN A 32 -16.79 20.12 -16.42
CA GLN A 32 -16.99 19.80 -15.02
C GLN A 32 -16.49 18.37 -14.83
N THR A 33 -15.39 18.23 -14.09
CA THR A 33 -14.99 16.97 -13.46
C THR A 33 -16.12 16.52 -12.56
N HIS A 34 -17.03 15.70 -13.09
CA HIS A 34 -18.03 15.02 -12.28
C HIS A 34 -17.29 14.06 -11.34
N PRO A 35 -17.39 14.26 -10.00
CA PRO A 35 -17.00 13.21 -9.07
C PRO A 35 -17.91 12.02 -9.35
N PHE A 36 -17.31 10.85 -9.51
CA PHE A 36 -18.04 9.63 -9.78
C PHE A 36 -18.97 9.33 -8.59
N ASP A 37 -20.26 9.61 -8.78
CA ASP A 37 -21.42 9.02 -8.09
C ASP A 37 -21.63 9.31 -6.59
N GLU A 38 -22.44 10.33 -6.30
CA GLU A 38 -23.21 10.39 -5.05
C GLU A 38 -24.37 9.38 -5.10
N SER A 39 -24.14 8.25 -4.45
CA SER A 39 -25.07 7.16 -4.18
C SER A 39 -26.41 7.54 -3.50
N GLU A 40 -27.52 6.99 -3.98
CA GLU A 40 -28.72 6.73 -3.15
C GLU A 40 -28.47 5.54 -2.20
N TYR A 41 -27.57 5.68 -1.22
CA TYR A 41 -27.55 4.74 -0.11
C TYR A 41 -28.77 5.00 0.78
N THR A 42 -29.52 3.95 1.11
CA THR A 42 -30.50 4.00 2.20
C THR A 42 -29.80 4.44 3.49
N PHE A 43 -30.49 5.22 4.31
CA PHE A 43 -29.93 5.80 5.54
C PHE A 43 -29.19 4.75 6.40
N GLY A 44 -29.79 3.56 6.57
CA GLY A 44 -29.16 2.45 7.31
C GLY A 44 -27.84 1.95 6.70
N LYS A 45 -27.68 1.96 5.38
CA LYS A 45 -26.39 1.59 4.73
C LYS A 45 -25.32 2.65 4.96
N ARG A 46 -25.68 3.95 4.91
CA ARG A 46 -24.72 5.04 5.22
C ARG A 46 -24.21 4.95 6.66
N VAL A 47 -25.12 4.72 7.61
CA VAL A 47 -24.75 4.55 9.02
C VAL A 47 -23.82 3.35 9.20
N ARG A 48 -24.10 2.21 8.55
CA ARG A 48 -23.21 1.03 8.60
C ARG A 48 -21.82 1.30 8.02
N ILE A 49 -21.73 1.99 6.88
CA ILE A 49 -20.46 2.37 6.24
C ILE A 49 -19.65 3.30 7.15
N TRP A 50 -20.33 4.24 7.80
CA TRP A 50 -19.70 5.16 8.74
C TRP A 50 -19.20 4.45 10.00
N ILE A 51 -20.01 3.59 10.63
CA ILE A 51 -19.61 2.81 11.82
C ILE A 51 -18.43 1.90 11.49
N THR A 52 -18.47 1.20 10.35
CA THR A 52 -17.37 0.29 9.95
C THR A 52 -16.08 1.04 9.65
N GLY A 53 -16.16 2.22 9.00
CA GLY A 53 -15.01 3.09 8.78
C GLY A 53 -14.45 3.65 10.09
N TYR A 54 -15.32 4.09 11.00
CA TYR A 54 -14.93 4.57 12.33
C TYR A 54 -14.24 3.48 13.16
N CYS A 55 -14.81 2.27 13.25
CA CYS A 55 -14.20 1.16 13.97
C CYS A 55 -12.82 0.79 13.40
N ALA A 56 -12.66 0.82 12.08
CA ALA A 56 -11.38 0.55 11.43
C ALA A 56 -10.34 1.62 11.74
N SER A 57 -10.73 2.90 11.66
CA SER A 57 -9.89 4.05 12.04
C SER A 57 -9.47 3.98 13.51
N PHE A 58 -10.43 3.69 14.40
CA PHE A 58 -10.19 3.52 15.83
C PHE A 58 -9.13 2.45 16.12
N ILE A 59 -9.24 1.26 15.50
CA ILE A 59 -8.26 0.17 15.67
C ILE A 59 -6.89 0.56 15.11
N LEU A 60 -6.83 1.15 13.91
CA LEU A 60 -5.56 1.49 13.26
C LEU A 60 -4.79 2.56 14.03
N ILE A 61 -5.48 3.62 14.47
CA ILE A 61 -4.90 4.70 15.27
C ILE A 61 -4.58 4.20 16.69
N GLY A 62 -5.31 3.17 17.14
CA GLY A 62 -5.10 2.49 18.42
C GLY A 62 -3.67 2.01 18.66
N VAL A 63 -2.98 1.62 17.59
CA VAL A 63 -1.57 1.19 17.64
C VAL A 63 -0.65 2.27 18.21
N MET A 64 -0.93 3.55 17.97
CA MET A 64 -0.08 4.67 18.38
C MET A 64 -0.43 5.24 19.76
N ILE A 65 -1.54 4.81 20.37
CA ILE A 65 -2.01 5.34 21.65
C ILE A 65 -0.97 5.27 22.76
N PRO A 66 -0.26 4.15 22.99
CA PRO A 66 0.64 4.08 24.14
C PRO A 66 1.75 5.14 24.06
N ILE A 67 2.18 5.49 22.84
CA ILE A 67 3.16 6.54 22.58
C ILE A 67 2.57 7.91 22.90
N VAL A 68 1.37 8.21 22.38
CA VAL A 68 0.67 9.48 22.62
C VAL A 68 0.32 9.65 24.10
N SER A 69 -0.16 8.58 24.75
CA SER A 69 -0.44 8.52 26.19
C SER A 69 0.80 8.86 27.01
N SER A 70 1.94 8.27 26.66
CA SER A 70 3.22 8.54 27.33
C SER A 70 3.65 9.99 27.16
N ALA A 71 3.53 10.55 25.96
CA ALA A 71 3.88 11.95 25.70
C ALA A 71 2.98 12.91 26.50
N ILE A 72 1.66 12.69 26.48
CA ILE A 72 0.69 13.49 27.25
C ILE A 72 0.99 13.38 28.76
N LEU A 73 1.28 12.17 29.25
CA LEU A 73 1.61 11.93 30.64
C LEU A 73 2.85 12.72 31.09
N VAL A 74 3.93 12.70 30.30
CA VAL A 74 5.14 13.48 30.60
C VAL A 74 4.86 14.98 30.56
N ILE A 75 4.08 15.46 29.59
CA ILE A 75 3.73 16.89 29.48
C ILE A 75 2.94 17.36 30.69
N ILE A 76 1.91 16.62 31.10
CA ILE A 76 1.09 16.95 32.27
C ILE A 76 1.96 16.92 33.54
N TYR A 77 2.78 15.87 33.70
CA TYR A 77 3.65 15.72 34.87
C TYR A 77 4.68 16.84 35.02
N LEU A 78 5.29 17.30 33.92
CA LEU A 78 6.34 18.33 33.96
C LEU A 78 5.80 19.76 33.94
N SER A 79 4.73 20.02 33.20
CA SER A 79 4.27 21.40 32.92
C SER A 79 3.13 21.84 33.83
N PHE A 80 2.37 20.88 34.39
CA PHE A 80 1.12 21.14 35.09
C PHE A 80 1.00 20.36 36.40
N PRO A 81 2.00 20.47 37.32
CA PRO A 81 1.96 19.76 38.59
C PRO A 81 0.74 20.13 39.45
N ASP A 82 0.28 21.39 39.37
CA ASP A 82 -0.82 21.92 40.18
C ASP A 82 -2.20 21.85 39.49
N LEU A 83 -2.28 21.44 38.21
CA LEU A 83 -3.54 21.42 37.44
C LEU A 83 -4.59 20.46 38.05
N VAL A 84 -4.14 19.41 38.75
CA VAL A 84 -5.01 18.50 39.50
C VAL A 84 -5.63 19.19 40.72
N VAL A 85 -4.89 20.11 41.34
CA VAL A 85 -5.33 20.90 42.50
C VAL A 85 -6.36 21.95 42.07
N ASP A 86 -6.18 22.58 40.91
CA ASP A 86 -7.13 23.57 40.37
C ASP A 86 -8.45 22.94 39.87
N LEU A 87 -8.44 21.68 39.42
CA LEU A 87 -9.65 20.94 39.01
C LEU A 87 -10.39 20.25 40.18
N SER A 88 -9.79 20.24 41.38
CA SER A 88 -10.32 19.61 42.59
C SER A 88 -11.68 20.11 43.11
N PRO A 89 -12.17 21.36 42.89
CA PRO A 89 -13.47 21.74 43.43
C PRO A 89 -14.65 20.98 42.78
N ILE A 90 -14.45 20.33 41.64
CA ILE A 90 -15.47 19.53 40.94
C ILE A 90 -15.42 18.05 41.35
N VAL A 91 -14.26 17.54 41.77
CA VAL A 91 -14.00 16.12 42.03
C VAL A 91 -13.26 16.03 43.36
N ARG A 92 -13.95 15.71 44.46
CA ARG A 92 -13.42 15.53 45.83
C ARG A 92 -12.39 14.39 45.91
N LEU A 93 -11.21 14.58 45.34
CA LEU A 93 -10.12 13.61 45.24
C LEU A 93 -8.89 14.12 45.98
N ASP A 94 -8.21 13.22 46.69
CA ASP A 94 -7.15 13.52 47.66
C ASP A 94 -5.89 14.08 46.95
N SER A 95 -5.50 15.31 47.29
CA SER A 95 -4.63 16.17 46.46
C SER A 95 -3.16 15.69 46.31
N HIS A 96 -2.72 14.70 47.10
CA HIS A 96 -1.30 14.31 47.19
C HIS A 96 -0.91 13.02 46.44
N SER A 97 -1.83 12.37 45.73
CA SER A 97 -1.54 11.06 45.12
C SER A 97 -1.22 11.15 43.63
N ALA A 98 -0.03 10.68 43.23
CA ALA A 98 0.45 10.63 41.83
C ALA A 98 -0.48 9.85 40.86
N TRP A 99 -1.38 9.04 41.42
CA TRP A 99 -2.43 8.32 40.67
C TRP A 99 -3.37 9.26 39.90
N HIS A 100 -3.63 10.47 40.39
CA HIS A 100 -4.53 11.41 39.73
C HIS A 100 -4.01 11.90 38.38
N ILE A 101 -2.69 12.17 38.31
CA ILE A 101 -2.01 12.59 37.08
C ILE A 101 -2.13 11.49 36.02
N LEU A 102 -1.99 10.23 36.43
CA LEU A 102 -2.17 9.08 35.55
C LEU A 102 -3.60 9.01 35.00
N PHE A 103 -4.62 9.10 35.86
CA PHE A 103 -6.02 9.04 35.42
C PHE A 103 -6.39 10.19 34.48
N LEU A 104 -5.94 11.41 34.79
CA LEU A 104 -6.17 12.57 33.93
C LEU A 104 -5.52 12.39 32.55
N ALA A 105 -4.26 11.96 32.50
CA ALA A 105 -3.55 11.71 31.24
C ALA A 105 -4.25 10.65 30.37
N HIS A 106 -4.72 9.55 30.99
CA HIS A 106 -5.46 8.50 30.28
C HIS A 106 -6.82 9.01 29.78
N PHE A 107 -7.54 9.78 30.59
CA PHE A 107 -8.83 10.34 30.20
C PHE A 107 -8.68 11.28 28.99
N VAL A 108 -7.71 12.19 29.05
CA VAL A 108 -7.38 13.10 27.93
C VAL A 108 -6.98 12.30 26.69
N THR A 109 -6.17 11.25 26.85
CA THR A 109 -5.73 10.40 25.73
C THR A 109 -6.90 9.66 25.08
N ILE A 110 -7.81 9.09 25.88
CA ILE A 110 -9.01 8.40 25.37
C ILE A 110 -9.93 9.38 24.64
N ALA A 111 -10.16 10.56 25.22
CA ALA A 111 -10.97 11.60 24.59
C ALA A 111 -10.36 12.04 23.25
N LEU A 112 -9.05 12.30 23.22
CA LEU A 112 -8.33 12.66 21.99
C LEU A 112 -8.39 11.52 20.98
N TRP A 113 -8.24 10.26 21.40
CA TRP A 113 -8.31 9.11 20.51
C TRP A 113 -9.68 8.98 19.84
N LEU A 114 -10.78 9.16 20.59
CA LEU A 114 -12.13 9.13 20.02
C LEU A 114 -12.34 10.24 18.98
N ILE A 115 -11.85 11.45 19.27
CA ILE A 115 -11.93 12.60 18.34
C ILE A 115 -11.10 12.34 17.08
N VAL A 116 -9.85 11.90 17.25
CA VAL A 116 -8.94 11.62 16.14
C VAL A 116 -9.44 10.46 15.29
N ALA A 117 -10.02 9.42 15.89
CA ALA A 117 -10.65 8.32 15.17
C ALA A 117 -11.83 8.79 14.31
N LEU A 118 -12.60 9.76 14.80
CA LEU A 118 -13.71 10.37 14.08
C LEU A 118 -13.23 11.21 12.90
N VAL A 119 -12.13 11.96 13.03
CA VAL A 119 -11.51 12.67 11.89
C VAL A 119 -10.82 11.70 10.92
N GLY A 120 -10.29 10.59 11.44
CA GLY A 120 -9.53 9.60 10.69
C GLY A 120 -10.37 8.62 9.85
N TYR A 121 -11.70 8.58 10.03
CA TYR A 121 -12.58 7.64 9.33
C TYR A 121 -12.43 7.61 7.79
N PRO A 122 -12.14 8.74 7.09
CA PRO A 122 -11.98 8.71 5.65
C PRO A 122 -10.78 7.84 5.26
N PHE A 123 -9.69 7.83 6.04
CA PHE A 123 -8.49 7.03 5.75
C PHE A 123 -8.71 5.52 5.81
N ALA A 124 -9.86 5.05 6.31
CA ALA A 124 -10.26 3.64 6.28
C ALA A 124 -11.11 3.26 5.04
N SER A 125 -11.25 4.16 4.07
CA SER A 125 -11.97 3.90 2.81
C SER A 125 -11.05 3.35 1.72
N ALA A 126 -11.62 2.61 0.77
CA ALA A 126 -10.92 2.09 -0.40
C ALA A 126 -10.31 3.18 -1.29
N GLN A 127 -10.82 4.42 -1.25
CA GLN A 127 -10.31 5.51 -2.08
C GLN A 127 -9.12 6.22 -1.43
N SER A 128 -9.16 6.44 -0.12
CA SER A 128 -8.18 7.28 0.59
C SER A 128 -7.17 6.51 1.42
N ALA A 129 -7.35 5.20 1.65
CA ALA A 129 -6.34 4.39 2.32
C ALA A 129 -5.06 4.25 1.46
N ASN A 130 -5.20 4.08 0.14
CA ASN A 130 -4.10 4.18 -0.82
C ASN A 130 -4.65 4.70 -2.16
N PRO A 131 -4.62 6.03 -2.41
CA PRO A 131 -5.20 6.62 -3.61
C PRO A 131 -4.48 6.18 -4.89
N GLY A 132 -3.18 5.89 -4.83
CA GLY A 132 -2.39 5.41 -5.96
C GLY A 132 -2.81 4.02 -6.41
N SER A 133 -2.78 3.06 -5.47
CA SER A 133 -3.25 1.69 -5.73
C SER A 133 -4.73 1.65 -6.14
N TYR A 134 -5.58 2.48 -5.53
CA TYR A 134 -6.99 2.58 -5.92
C TYR A 134 -7.18 3.11 -7.34
N GLY A 135 -6.42 4.14 -7.74
CA GLY A 135 -6.45 4.70 -9.08
C GLY A 135 -6.03 3.68 -10.14
N LEU A 136 -4.95 2.92 -9.86
CA LEU A 136 -4.49 1.84 -10.74
C LEU A 136 -5.53 0.71 -10.84
N LEU A 137 -6.10 0.27 -9.71
CA LEU A 137 -7.15 -0.75 -9.68
C LEU A 137 -8.37 -0.32 -10.52
N LYS A 138 -8.78 0.94 -10.41
CA LYS A 138 -9.87 1.51 -11.22
C LYS A 138 -9.54 1.50 -12.71
N GLY A 139 -8.30 1.88 -13.07
CA GLY A 139 -7.81 1.80 -14.45
C GLY A 139 -7.87 0.37 -15.01
N SER A 140 -7.37 -0.61 -14.25
CA SER A 140 -7.41 -2.02 -14.63
C SER A 140 -8.84 -2.56 -14.75
N LEU A 141 -9.75 -2.14 -13.87
CA LEU A 141 -11.16 -2.53 -13.94
C LEU A 141 -11.85 -1.98 -15.19
N CYS A 142 -11.56 -0.72 -15.56
CA CYS A 142 -12.03 -0.13 -16.81
C CYS A 142 -11.49 -0.88 -18.04
N HIS A 143 -10.22 -1.27 -18.00
CA HIS A 143 -9.60 -2.06 -19.05
C HIS A 143 -10.24 -3.45 -19.21
N ILE A 144 -10.44 -4.19 -18.11
CA ILE A 144 -11.14 -5.50 -18.13
C ILE A 144 -12.56 -5.35 -18.68
N ARG A 145 -13.29 -4.31 -18.25
CA ARG A 145 -14.64 -4.03 -18.75
C ARG A 145 -14.67 -3.81 -20.26
N ALA A 146 -13.72 -3.04 -20.79
CA ALA A 146 -13.61 -2.80 -22.23
C ALA A 146 -13.35 -4.11 -22.98
N LYS A 147 -12.45 -4.96 -22.48
CA LYS A 147 -12.17 -6.28 -23.09
C LYS A 147 -13.33 -7.25 -23.04
N LEU A 148 -14.19 -7.15 -22.03
CA LEU A 148 -15.39 -7.97 -21.90
C LEU A 148 -16.56 -7.46 -22.76
N GLY A 149 -16.41 -6.33 -23.47
CA GLY A 149 -17.47 -5.78 -24.34
C GLY A 149 -18.72 -5.33 -23.59
N ILE A 150 -18.60 -5.04 -22.28
CA ILE A 150 -19.74 -4.71 -21.44
C ILE A 150 -20.15 -3.25 -21.69
N ASP A 151 -21.06 -3.08 -22.66
CA ASP A 151 -21.74 -1.82 -22.96
C ASP A 151 -22.96 -1.64 -22.05
N GLY A 152 -22.85 -0.70 -21.13
CA GLY A 152 -23.91 -0.30 -20.19
C GLY A 152 -23.42 0.84 -19.32
N THR A 153 -24.28 1.70 -18.82
CA THR A 153 -23.84 2.71 -17.85
C THR A 153 -23.42 2.03 -16.54
N ASP A 154 -22.53 2.62 -15.75
CA ASP A 154 -22.15 2.02 -14.45
C ASP A 154 -23.35 1.81 -13.52
N HIS A 155 -24.42 2.59 -13.75
CA HIS A 155 -25.71 2.47 -13.10
C HIS A 155 -26.43 1.15 -13.45
N ASP A 156 -26.46 0.76 -14.73
CA ASP A 156 -27.15 -0.45 -15.19
C ASP A 156 -26.52 -1.72 -14.62
N LEU A 157 -25.19 -1.80 -14.60
CA LEU A 157 -24.47 -2.91 -13.99
C LEU A 157 -24.69 -2.99 -12.48
N ARG A 158 -24.78 -1.85 -11.79
CA ARG A 158 -25.11 -1.81 -10.36
C ARG A 158 -26.54 -2.28 -10.10
N MET A 159 -27.48 -1.90 -10.95
CA MET A 159 -28.88 -2.36 -10.87
C MET A 159 -28.99 -3.86 -11.09
N LEU A 160 -28.10 -4.44 -11.91
CA LEU A 160 -28.00 -5.88 -12.11
C LEU A 160 -27.39 -6.57 -10.89
N GLU A 161 -26.27 -6.07 -10.39
CA GLU A 161 -25.57 -6.60 -9.21
C GLU A 161 -26.41 -6.52 -7.92
N LYS A 162 -27.27 -5.51 -7.80
CA LYS A 162 -28.22 -5.37 -6.68
C LYS A 162 -29.42 -6.32 -6.79
N ARG A 163 -29.81 -6.72 -8.00
CA ARG A 163 -30.93 -7.64 -8.24
C ARG A 163 -30.52 -9.10 -8.13
N CYS A 164 -29.28 -9.43 -8.50
CA CYS A 164 -28.77 -10.78 -8.47
C CYS A 164 -28.05 -11.05 -7.14
N GLU A 165 -28.62 -11.91 -6.29
CA GLU A 165 -27.94 -12.36 -5.07
C GLU A 165 -26.81 -13.35 -5.38
N ASP A 166 -26.96 -14.13 -6.47
CA ASP A 166 -25.96 -15.09 -6.97
C ASP A 166 -25.16 -14.53 -8.17
N ILE A 167 -23.85 -14.76 -8.14
CA ILE A 167 -22.92 -14.46 -9.24
C ILE A 167 -23.35 -15.18 -10.52
N LYS A 168 -23.86 -16.42 -10.40
CA LYS A 168 -24.35 -17.19 -11.56
C LYS A 168 -25.54 -16.52 -12.25
N GLU A 169 -26.44 -15.94 -11.46
CA GLU A 169 -27.60 -15.20 -11.97
C GLU A 169 -27.16 -13.90 -12.66
N ALA A 170 -26.21 -13.17 -12.06
CA ALA A 170 -25.65 -11.96 -12.64
C ALA A 170 -24.96 -12.26 -13.99
N ILE A 171 -24.17 -13.34 -14.06
CA ILE A 171 -23.52 -13.79 -15.29
C ILE A 171 -24.54 -14.16 -16.36
N ASP A 172 -25.61 -14.89 -16.01
CA ASP A 172 -26.66 -15.30 -16.95
C ASP A 172 -27.42 -14.08 -17.51
N GLN A 173 -27.65 -13.06 -16.68
CA GLN A 173 -28.28 -11.81 -17.12
C GLN A 173 -27.35 -10.98 -18.03
N ILE A 174 -26.06 -10.85 -17.71
CA ILE A 174 -25.09 -10.18 -18.60
C ILE A 174 -25.03 -10.91 -19.96
N ARG A 175 -25.04 -12.25 -19.95
CA ARG A 175 -25.08 -13.07 -21.16
C ARG A 175 -26.35 -12.86 -22.00
N LYS A 176 -27.49 -12.59 -21.36
CA LYS A 176 -28.76 -12.29 -22.07
C LYS A 176 -28.73 -10.91 -22.73
N ILE A 177 -28.06 -9.96 -22.10
CA ILE A 177 -27.94 -8.58 -22.58
C ILE A 177 -27.01 -8.52 -23.78
N ASP A 178 -25.90 -9.26 -23.76
CA ASP A 178 -24.88 -9.17 -24.80
C ASP A 178 -24.94 -10.31 -25.84
N LYS A 179 -25.17 -9.94 -27.11
CA LYS A 179 -25.33 -10.88 -28.24
C LYS A 179 -24.08 -11.69 -28.63
N PRO A 180 -22.83 -11.18 -28.60
CA PRO A 180 -21.65 -11.95 -28.98
C PRO A 180 -21.32 -13.07 -27.98
N LEU A 181 -21.70 -12.94 -26.70
CA LEU A 181 -21.47 -13.97 -25.68
C LEU A 181 -22.27 -15.27 -25.89
N LYS A 182 -23.39 -15.20 -26.64
CA LYS A 182 -24.33 -16.32 -26.78
C LYS A 182 -23.86 -17.38 -27.81
N TYR A 183 -22.92 -17.05 -28.69
CA TYR A 183 -22.52 -17.89 -29.83
C TYR A 183 -21.16 -18.62 -29.65
N ILE A 184 -20.57 -18.58 -28.45
CA ILE A 184 -19.30 -19.25 -28.16
C ILE A 184 -19.53 -20.75 -27.95
N ASN A 185 -19.16 -21.56 -28.94
CA ASN A 185 -19.33 -23.00 -28.94
C ASN A 185 -18.20 -23.75 -28.19
N ASP A 186 -17.02 -23.15 -28.07
CA ASP A 186 -15.88 -23.76 -27.36
C ASP A 186 -16.06 -23.68 -25.84
N GLU A 187 -16.07 -24.84 -25.19
CA GLU A 187 -16.21 -24.99 -23.74
C GLU A 187 -15.06 -24.31 -22.97
N ARG A 188 -13.84 -24.30 -23.54
CA ARG A 188 -12.66 -23.69 -22.93
C ARG A 188 -12.78 -22.17 -22.89
N ILE A 189 -13.16 -21.57 -24.02
CA ILE A 189 -13.42 -20.13 -24.14
C ILE A 189 -14.57 -19.73 -23.22
N ARG A 190 -15.62 -20.55 -23.16
CA ARG A 190 -16.77 -20.31 -22.27
C ARG A 190 -16.35 -20.30 -20.79
N ALA A 191 -15.53 -21.26 -20.35
CA ALA A 191 -15.03 -21.34 -18.99
C ALA A 191 -14.09 -20.17 -18.63
N ALA A 192 -13.25 -19.75 -19.58
CA ALA A 192 -12.38 -18.59 -19.41
C ALA A 192 -13.20 -17.30 -19.27
N LEU A 193 -14.19 -17.09 -20.13
CA LEU A 193 -15.06 -15.92 -20.10
C LEU A 193 -15.92 -15.86 -18.83
N THR A 194 -16.47 -16.98 -18.36
CA THR A 194 -17.20 -17.00 -17.08
C THR A 194 -16.29 -16.67 -15.90
N THR A 195 -15.03 -17.12 -15.93
CA THR A 195 -14.03 -16.78 -14.91
C THR A 195 -13.74 -15.27 -14.91
N ALA A 196 -13.51 -14.68 -16.09
CA ALA A 196 -13.24 -13.24 -16.20
C ALA A 196 -14.43 -12.38 -15.73
N LEU A 197 -15.66 -12.76 -16.09
CA LEU A 197 -16.88 -12.09 -15.62
C LEU A 197 -17.08 -12.24 -14.11
N ALA A 198 -16.88 -13.44 -13.56
CA ALA A 198 -16.99 -13.67 -12.12
C ALA A 198 -16.01 -12.79 -11.35
N SER A 199 -14.73 -12.77 -11.76
CA SER A 199 -13.71 -11.92 -11.16
C SER A 199 -14.06 -10.43 -11.27
N TYR A 200 -14.58 -9.97 -12.41
CA TYR A 200 -15.03 -8.59 -12.59
C TYR A 200 -16.16 -8.20 -11.62
N ILE A 201 -17.18 -9.06 -11.49
CA ILE A 201 -18.29 -8.87 -10.56
C ILE A 201 -17.79 -8.87 -9.12
N ASP A 202 -16.90 -9.79 -8.76
CA ASP A 202 -16.35 -9.88 -7.41
C ASP A 202 -15.54 -8.65 -7.01
N ILE A 203 -14.75 -8.08 -7.95
CA ILE A 203 -14.02 -6.82 -7.70
C ILE A 203 -14.99 -5.68 -7.39
N ARG A 204 -16.05 -5.54 -8.22
CA ARG A 204 -17.09 -4.53 -7.97
C ARG A 204 -17.77 -4.77 -6.62
N LYS A 205 -18.14 -6.01 -6.34
CA LYS A 205 -18.80 -6.39 -5.10
C LYS A 205 -17.99 -6.00 -3.87
N ILE A 206 -16.67 -6.29 -3.89
CA ILE A 206 -15.75 -5.92 -2.81
C ILE A 206 -15.66 -4.40 -2.66
N LEU A 207 -15.59 -3.67 -3.78
CA LEU A 207 -15.46 -2.21 -3.76
C LEU A 207 -16.75 -1.51 -3.30
N TYR A 208 -17.93 -2.02 -3.65
CA TYR A 208 -19.22 -1.39 -3.35
C TYR A 208 -19.85 -1.85 -2.03
N ASN A 209 -19.77 -3.13 -1.67
CA ASN A 209 -20.41 -3.64 -0.45
C ASN A 209 -19.59 -3.35 0.80
N SER A 210 -18.27 -3.25 0.64
CA SER A 210 -17.35 -2.88 1.70
C SER A 210 -16.49 -1.71 1.23
N PRO A 211 -17.01 -0.49 1.06
CA PRO A 211 -16.22 0.66 0.62
C PRO A 211 -15.28 1.16 1.74
N THR A 212 -15.58 0.81 2.99
CA THR A 212 -14.84 1.20 4.19
C THR A 212 -14.61 -0.02 5.08
N GLY A 213 -13.52 0.01 5.83
CA GLY A 213 -13.27 -0.96 6.89
C GLY A 213 -11.82 -1.39 7.02
N LEU A 214 -11.59 -2.34 7.92
CA LEU A 214 -10.25 -2.83 8.27
C LEU A 214 -9.56 -3.50 7.07
N LEU A 215 -10.35 -4.05 6.14
CA LEU A 215 -9.88 -4.63 4.89
C LEU A 215 -9.00 -3.64 4.08
N TRP A 216 -9.42 -2.37 4.00
CA TRP A 216 -8.68 -1.33 3.26
C TRP A 216 -7.59 -0.68 4.10
N ALA A 217 -7.87 -0.44 5.38
CA ALA A 217 -6.89 0.13 6.32
C ALA A 217 -5.64 -0.76 6.48
N CYS A 218 -5.85 -2.08 6.60
CA CYS A 218 -4.80 -3.08 6.68
C CYS A 218 -4.26 -3.52 5.32
N GLY A 219 -4.78 -2.98 4.21
CA GLY A 219 -4.33 -3.21 2.83
C GLY A 219 -4.73 -4.54 2.19
N SER A 220 -5.31 -5.49 2.93
CA SER A 220 -5.64 -6.84 2.42
C SER A 220 -6.75 -6.83 1.35
N GLY A 221 -7.59 -5.79 1.36
CA GLY A 221 -8.58 -5.54 0.30
C GLY A 221 -7.94 -5.30 -1.05
N TYR A 222 -6.85 -4.53 -1.10
CA TYR A 222 -6.13 -4.28 -2.35
C TYR A 222 -5.48 -5.56 -2.87
N CYS A 223 -4.81 -6.34 -2.02
CA CYS A 223 -4.24 -7.63 -2.43
C CYS A 223 -5.32 -8.57 -2.99
N THR A 224 -6.49 -8.64 -2.34
CA THR A 224 -7.60 -9.48 -2.80
C THR A 224 -8.15 -8.99 -4.13
N ALA A 225 -8.37 -7.69 -4.28
CA ALA A 225 -8.88 -7.09 -5.52
C ALA A 225 -7.89 -7.26 -6.68
N TRP A 226 -6.60 -7.05 -6.44
CA TRP A 226 -5.56 -7.27 -7.43
C TRP A 226 -5.44 -8.72 -7.86
N ARG A 227 -5.54 -9.68 -6.92
CA ARG A 227 -5.57 -11.10 -7.27
C ARG A 227 -6.74 -11.45 -8.19
N LEU A 228 -7.91 -10.83 -7.97
CA LEU A 228 -9.06 -10.98 -8.86
C LEU A 228 -8.83 -10.33 -10.23
N VAL A 229 -8.15 -9.18 -10.27
CA VAL A 229 -7.73 -8.54 -11.53
C VAL A 229 -6.78 -9.45 -12.30
N HIS A 230 -5.75 -9.98 -11.64
CA HIS A 230 -4.81 -10.93 -12.22
C HIS A 230 -5.51 -12.19 -12.74
N GLN A 231 -6.46 -12.72 -11.99
CA GLN A 231 -7.27 -13.87 -12.41
C GLN A 231 -8.12 -13.56 -13.66
N ALA A 232 -8.71 -12.37 -13.74
CA ALA A 232 -9.47 -11.92 -14.90
C ALA A 232 -8.55 -11.76 -16.13
N GLU A 233 -7.41 -11.09 -15.97
CA GLU A 233 -6.43 -10.88 -17.05
C GLU A 233 -5.88 -12.21 -17.60
N GLU A 234 -5.59 -13.17 -16.73
CA GLU A 234 -5.17 -14.52 -17.13
C GLU A 234 -6.25 -15.24 -17.95
N ALA A 235 -7.52 -15.07 -17.57
CA ALA A 235 -8.63 -15.70 -18.26
C ALA A 235 -8.92 -15.03 -19.63
N ILE A 236 -8.67 -13.73 -19.75
CA ILE A 236 -8.85 -12.99 -20.99
C ILE A 236 -7.93 -13.50 -22.11
N ILE A 237 -6.70 -13.92 -21.79
CA ILE A 237 -5.72 -14.43 -22.77
C ILE A 237 -6.28 -15.56 -23.66
N GLU A 238 -7.23 -16.35 -23.15
CA GLU A 238 -7.83 -17.47 -23.87
C GLU A 238 -8.65 -17.02 -25.10
N PHE A 239 -9.27 -15.83 -25.03
CA PHE A 239 -10.22 -15.33 -26.03
C PHE A 239 -9.82 -14.00 -26.67
N ASP A 240 -8.70 -13.44 -26.24
CA ASP A 240 -8.17 -12.17 -26.73
C ASP A 240 -7.63 -12.27 -28.17
N SER A 241 -7.53 -11.11 -28.83
CA SER A 241 -6.93 -10.99 -30.16
C SER A 241 -5.42 -11.29 -30.12
N ILE A 242 -4.88 -11.85 -31.21
CA ILE A 242 -3.46 -12.23 -31.28
C ILE A 242 -2.56 -11.00 -31.07
N GLN A 243 -2.97 -9.84 -31.59
CA GLN A 243 -2.26 -8.57 -31.46
C GLN A 243 -2.16 -8.12 -30.00
N GLU A 244 -3.25 -8.20 -29.25
CA GLU A 244 -3.27 -7.82 -27.83
C GLU A 244 -2.45 -8.78 -26.97
N ILE A 245 -2.49 -10.07 -27.29
CA ILE A 245 -1.67 -11.10 -26.63
C ILE A 245 -0.18 -10.81 -26.82
N ILE A 246 0.24 -10.43 -28.03
CA ILE A 246 1.65 -10.10 -28.33
C ILE A 246 2.09 -8.84 -27.58
N TYR A 247 1.25 -7.80 -27.55
CA TYR A 247 1.55 -6.59 -26.79
C TYR A 247 1.68 -6.88 -25.28
N GLY A 248 0.80 -7.73 -24.74
CA GLY A 248 0.91 -8.25 -23.38
C GLY A 248 2.21 -9.01 -23.16
N ALA A 249 2.57 -9.92 -24.07
CA ALA A 249 3.80 -10.70 -23.99
C ALA A 249 5.07 -9.83 -24.06
N MET A 250 5.07 -8.75 -24.85
CA MET A 250 6.17 -7.78 -24.86
C MET A 250 6.33 -7.07 -23.51
N ARG A 251 5.22 -6.69 -22.88
CA ARG A 251 5.24 -6.10 -21.53
C ARG A 251 5.75 -7.10 -20.49
N ASP A 252 5.27 -8.33 -20.53
CA ASP A 252 5.69 -9.38 -19.61
C ASP A 252 7.18 -9.74 -19.82
N LYS A 253 7.68 -9.71 -21.06
CA LYS A 253 9.13 -9.84 -21.36
C LYS A 253 9.94 -8.74 -20.67
N MET A 254 9.53 -7.47 -20.79
CA MET A 254 10.24 -6.35 -20.15
C MET A 254 10.24 -6.50 -18.63
N ALA A 255 9.11 -6.92 -18.05
CA ALA A 255 9.00 -7.19 -16.61
C ALA A 255 9.94 -8.33 -16.17
N LEU A 256 9.99 -9.43 -16.93
CA LEU A 256 10.90 -10.55 -16.66
C LEU A 256 12.38 -10.13 -16.78
N GLN A 257 12.73 -9.32 -17.78
CA GLN A 257 14.09 -8.82 -17.96
C GLN A 257 14.59 -8.01 -16.76
N GLY A 258 13.72 -7.18 -16.16
CA GLY A 258 14.04 -6.39 -14.96
C GLY A 258 13.96 -7.14 -13.62
N SER A 259 13.58 -8.42 -13.62
CA SER A 259 13.34 -9.18 -12.39
C SER A 259 14.51 -10.09 -11.99
N GLU A 260 14.66 -10.32 -10.68
CA GLU A 260 15.64 -11.25 -10.07
C GLU A 260 15.06 -12.66 -9.85
N ILE A 261 14.18 -13.14 -10.75
CA ILE A 261 13.53 -14.45 -10.62
C ILE A 261 14.52 -15.56 -11.02
N SER A 262 14.63 -16.62 -10.20
CA SER A 262 15.51 -17.77 -10.50
C SER A 262 15.10 -18.54 -11.76
N THR A 263 13.80 -18.62 -12.07
CA THR A 263 13.25 -19.29 -13.26
C THR A 263 13.05 -18.35 -14.46
N LYS A 264 13.67 -17.17 -14.44
CA LYS A 264 13.53 -16.14 -15.48
C LYS A 264 13.79 -16.69 -16.89
N ASP A 265 14.87 -17.42 -17.07
CA ASP A 265 15.28 -17.90 -18.39
C ASP A 265 14.30 -18.95 -18.95
N GLU A 266 13.79 -19.83 -18.08
CA GLU A 266 12.77 -20.83 -18.43
C GLU A 266 11.43 -20.17 -18.83
N LEU A 267 11.00 -19.17 -18.07
CA LEU A 267 9.76 -18.43 -18.36
C LEU A 267 9.89 -17.61 -19.64
N LEU A 268 11.05 -17.02 -19.88
CA LEU A 268 11.31 -16.20 -21.05
C LEU A 268 11.44 -17.05 -22.31
N ASP A 269 12.05 -18.25 -22.23
CA ASP A 269 12.06 -19.23 -23.31
C ASP A 269 10.64 -19.74 -23.63
N THR A 270 9.86 -20.08 -22.60
CA THR A 270 8.45 -20.48 -22.75
C THR A 270 7.61 -19.38 -23.42
N LEU A 271 7.80 -18.12 -23.02
CA LEU A 271 7.11 -16.97 -23.60
C LEU A 271 7.45 -16.81 -25.09
N ILE A 272 8.74 -16.87 -25.44
CA ILE A 272 9.19 -16.70 -26.82
C ILE A 272 8.66 -17.85 -27.70
N GLN A 273 8.72 -19.09 -27.22
CA GLN A 273 8.18 -20.25 -27.94
C GLN A 273 6.68 -20.11 -28.19
N ALA A 274 5.90 -19.71 -27.19
CA ALA A 274 4.48 -19.51 -27.34
C ALA A 274 4.12 -18.37 -28.32
N VAL A 275 4.88 -17.27 -28.29
CA VAL A 275 4.71 -16.17 -29.26
C VAL A 275 5.09 -16.61 -30.68
N MET A 276 6.14 -17.43 -30.85
CA MET A 276 6.53 -17.96 -32.15
C MET A 276 5.44 -18.84 -32.79
N VAL A 277 4.72 -19.62 -31.99
CA VAL A 277 3.59 -20.45 -32.45
C VAL A 277 2.39 -19.59 -32.85
N LEU A 278 2.10 -18.51 -32.11
CA LEU A 278 0.99 -17.61 -32.41
C LEU A 278 1.25 -16.71 -33.62
N GLN A 279 2.42 -16.07 -33.67
CA GLN A 279 2.85 -15.24 -34.78
C GLN A 279 4.37 -15.35 -34.99
N PRO A 280 4.83 -16.11 -36.00
CA PRO A 280 6.25 -16.38 -36.20
C PRO A 280 7.06 -15.11 -36.48
N ALA A 281 6.45 -14.09 -37.12
CA ALA A 281 7.09 -12.80 -37.37
C ALA A 281 7.39 -12.03 -36.07
N ALA A 282 6.52 -12.10 -35.06
CA ALA A 282 6.70 -11.39 -33.79
C ALA A 282 7.77 -12.07 -32.91
N GLY A 283 7.83 -13.40 -32.91
CA GLY A 283 8.81 -14.17 -32.14
C GLY A 283 10.26 -13.86 -32.49
N VAL A 284 10.55 -13.52 -33.75
CA VAL A 284 11.90 -13.10 -34.20
C VAL A 284 12.33 -11.81 -33.52
N TYR A 285 11.46 -10.80 -33.47
CA TYR A 285 11.75 -9.53 -32.78
C TYR A 285 11.97 -9.73 -31.28
N LEU A 286 11.24 -10.65 -30.65
CA LEU A 286 11.46 -10.97 -29.24
C LEU A 286 12.80 -11.70 -29.00
N LYS A 287 13.25 -12.52 -29.96
CA LYS A 287 14.51 -13.28 -29.84
C LYS A 287 15.76 -12.43 -30.12
N GLU A 288 15.68 -11.50 -31.08
CA GLU A 288 16.78 -10.60 -31.44
C GLU A 288 17.20 -9.66 -30.29
N HIS A 289 16.28 -9.38 -29.38
CA HIS A 289 16.54 -8.59 -28.16
C HIS A 289 16.84 -9.47 -26.93
N GLN A 290 17.40 -10.67 -27.09
CA GLN A 290 18.04 -11.43 -26.02
C GLN A 290 19.57 -11.21 -26.11
N PRO A 291 20.26 -10.92 -24.99
CA PRO A 291 21.68 -10.56 -25.03
C PRO A 291 22.65 -11.71 -25.38
N ASP A 292 22.20 -12.95 -25.64
CA ASP A 292 23.13 -14.10 -25.61
C ASP A 292 22.82 -15.31 -26.53
N LYS A 293 22.01 -15.18 -27.60
CA LYS A 293 21.75 -16.34 -28.49
C LYS A 293 21.91 -16.05 -29.99
N ASN A 294 22.90 -16.75 -30.57
CA ASN A 294 23.31 -16.77 -31.97
C ASN A 294 22.17 -16.85 -33.00
N ASN A 295 22.45 -16.20 -34.13
CA ASN A 295 21.58 -15.92 -35.26
C ASN A 295 21.26 -17.23 -36.02
N ILE A 296 20.06 -17.79 -35.82
CA ILE A 296 19.57 -18.97 -36.55
C ILE A 296 18.39 -18.53 -37.44
N THR A 297 18.34 -19.06 -38.66
CA THR A 297 17.37 -18.71 -39.70
C THR A 297 15.92 -19.10 -39.37
N LEU A 298 14.98 -18.31 -39.90
CA LEU A 298 13.54 -18.33 -39.61
C LEU A 298 12.84 -19.69 -39.83
N ALA A 299 13.26 -20.43 -40.87
CA ALA A 299 12.64 -21.70 -41.25
C ALA A 299 13.02 -22.84 -40.29
N ASP A 300 14.30 -22.95 -39.96
CA ASP A 300 14.84 -23.97 -39.04
C ASP A 300 14.30 -23.84 -37.61
N LEU A 301 14.05 -22.60 -37.16
CA LEU A 301 13.48 -22.32 -35.85
C LEU A 301 12.00 -22.67 -35.78
N LYS A 302 11.26 -22.50 -36.87
CA LYS A 302 9.83 -22.80 -36.92
C LYS A 302 9.61 -24.29 -36.73
N GLU A 303 10.37 -25.13 -37.43
CA GLU A 303 10.22 -26.58 -37.38
C GLU A 303 10.76 -27.16 -36.07
N ARG A 304 11.94 -26.69 -35.60
CA ARG A 304 12.52 -27.16 -34.32
C ARG A 304 11.74 -26.71 -33.09
N ALA A 305 11.31 -25.45 -33.00
CA ALA A 305 10.57 -24.98 -31.81
C ALA A 305 9.18 -25.58 -31.74
N PHE A 306 8.55 -25.85 -32.89
CA PHE A 306 7.27 -26.52 -32.98
C PHE A 306 7.37 -27.99 -32.57
N GLU A 307 8.33 -28.73 -33.14
CA GLU A 307 8.58 -30.14 -32.78
C GLU A 307 9.03 -30.31 -31.32
N GLU A 308 9.90 -29.44 -30.79
CA GLU A 308 10.34 -29.49 -29.40
C GLU A 308 9.19 -29.16 -28.42
N PHE A 309 8.33 -28.21 -28.76
CA PHE A 309 7.15 -27.86 -27.96
C PHE A 309 6.13 -28.99 -27.94
N LEU A 310 5.82 -29.59 -29.10
CA LEU A 310 4.93 -30.75 -29.22
C LEU A 310 5.46 -31.96 -28.42
N SER A 311 6.78 -32.21 -28.50
CA SER A 311 7.44 -33.29 -27.76
C SER A 311 7.40 -33.08 -26.24
N ARG A 312 7.63 -31.85 -25.75
CA ARG A 312 7.54 -31.52 -24.30
C ARG A 312 6.12 -31.63 -23.74
N GLN A 313 5.08 -31.45 -24.55
CA GLN A 313 3.69 -31.56 -24.11
C GLN A 313 3.02 -32.91 -24.40
N GLY A 314 3.71 -33.86 -25.04
CA GLY A 314 3.24 -35.24 -25.22
C GLY A 314 2.13 -35.40 -26.27
N ILE A 315 2.09 -34.54 -27.29
CA ILE A 315 1.09 -34.62 -28.37
C ILE A 315 1.63 -35.58 -29.44
N SER A 316 1.05 -36.78 -29.53
CA SER A 316 1.35 -37.74 -30.61
C SER A 316 0.76 -37.25 -31.94
N GLN A 317 1.60 -37.14 -32.97
CA GLN A 317 1.18 -36.85 -34.35
C GLN A 317 0.24 -37.94 -34.87
N GLN A 318 -1.08 -37.76 -34.75
CA GLN A 318 -2.00 -38.33 -35.71
C GLN A 318 -3.31 -37.52 -35.79
N GLN A 319 -3.55 -37.00 -37.00
CA GLN A 319 -4.78 -36.44 -37.59
C GLN A 319 -4.93 -34.89 -37.69
N ASP A 320 -5.02 -34.46 -38.96
CA ASP A 320 -5.54 -33.23 -39.57
C ASP A 320 -4.87 -31.85 -39.39
N SER A 321 -4.35 -31.33 -40.51
CA SER A 321 -3.60 -30.07 -40.68
C SER A 321 -4.31 -28.76 -40.29
N ILE A 322 -5.61 -28.80 -39.99
CA ILE A 322 -6.42 -27.63 -39.58
C ILE A 322 -6.63 -27.64 -38.05
N ASP A 323 -6.98 -28.80 -37.48
CA ASP A 323 -7.12 -28.98 -36.03
C ASP A 323 -5.79 -28.81 -35.30
N THR A 324 -4.69 -29.29 -35.89
CA THR A 324 -3.33 -29.12 -35.36
C THR A 324 -2.90 -27.66 -35.23
N SER A 325 -3.31 -26.77 -36.14
CA SER A 325 -2.99 -25.34 -36.09
C SER A 325 -3.75 -24.62 -34.97
N ASP A 326 -5.04 -24.92 -34.79
CA ASP A 326 -5.85 -24.26 -33.77
C ASP A 326 -5.60 -24.84 -32.37
N GLU A 327 -5.28 -26.13 -32.27
CA GLU A 327 -4.78 -26.75 -31.04
C GLU A 327 -3.40 -26.20 -30.66
N ALA A 328 -2.50 -25.99 -31.63
CA ALA A 328 -1.20 -25.33 -31.39
C ALA A 328 -1.36 -23.88 -30.89
N LYS A 329 -2.32 -23.10 -31.43
CA LYS A 329 -2.61 -21.76 -30.91
C LYS A 329 -3.21 -21.81 -29.50
N ALA A 330 -4.08 -22.78 -29.21
CA ALA A 330 -4.69 -22.94 -27.89
C ALA A 330 -3.63 -23.34 -26.83
N THR A 331 -2.68 -24.20 -27.18
CA THR A 331 -1.56 -24.58 -26.31
C THR A 331 -0.56 -23.42 -26.13
N ALA A 332 -0.34 -22.59 -27.16
CA ALA A 332 0.44 -21.37 -27.02
C ALA A 332 -0.22 -20.34 -26.08
N ARG A 333 -1.55 -20.14 -26.18
CA ARG A 333 -2.30 -19.30 -25.25
C ARG A 333 -2.23 -19.80 -23.82
N SER A 334 -2.34 -21.11 -23.60
CA SER A 334 -2.22 -21.70 -22.26
C SER A 334 -0.80 -21.55 -21.68
N ALA A 335 0.24 -21.65 -22.52
CA ALA A 335 1.62 -21.40 -22.13
C ALA A 335 1.84 -19.92 -21.73
N LEU A 336 1.29 -18.96 -22.48
CA LEU A 336 1.33 -17.54 -22.12
C LEU A 336 0.57 -17.25 -20.83
N ARG A 337 -0.60 -17.85 -20.66
CA ARG A 337 -1.36 -17.77 -19.41
C ARG A 337 -0.57 -18.28 -18.21
N ARG A 338 0.22 -19.35 -18.38
CA ARG A 338 1.12 -19.87 -17.35
C ARG A 338 2.24 -18.88 -17.00
N VAL A 339 2.86 -18.24 -18.00
CA VAL A 339 3.88 -17.21 -17.78
C VAL A 339 3.27 -16.01 -17.04
N LYS A 340 2.11 -15.53 -17.49
CA LYS A 340 1.38 -14.43 -16.84
C LYS A 340 1.06 -14.75 -15.39
N ARG A 341 0.56 -15.96 -15.13
CA ARG A 341 0.27 -16.45 -13.78
C ARG A 341 1.52 -16.48 -12.90
N ALA A 342 2.65 -16.94 -13.42
CA ALA A 342 3.89 -16.97 -12.66
C ALA A 342 4.34 -15.57 -12.24
N LEU A 343 4.26 -14.59 -13.15
CA LEU A 343 4.58 -13.20 -12.87
C LEU A 343 3.61 -12.58 -11.86
N ASN A 344 2.31 -12.74 -12.07
CA ASN A 344 1.28 -12.24 -11.16
C ASN A 344 1.41 -12.84 -9.75
N THR A 345 1.70 -14.15 -9.66
CA THR A 345 1.91 -14.84 -8.37
C THR A 345 3.12 -14.27 -7.62
N LEU A 346 4.20 -13.91 -8.32
CA LEU A 346 5.37 -13.28 -7.71
C LEU A 346 4.99 -11.90 -7.14
N GLN A 347 4.29 -11.10 -7.94
CA GLN A 347 3.84 -9.75 -7.56
C GLN A 347 2.90 -9.81 -6.35
N ASP A 348 1.91 -10.70 -6.38
CA ASP A 348 0.96 -10.91 -5.28
C ASP A 348 1.68 -11.34 -3.98
N ARG A 349 2.63 -12.28 -4.07
CA ARG A 349 3.44 -12.69 -2.92
C ARG A 349 4.31 -11.57 -2.38
N GLY A 350 4.87 -10.73 -3.25
CA GLY A 350 5.65 -9.56 -2.87
C GLY A 350 4.81 -8.55 -2.09
N TRP A 351 3.62 -8.22 -2.60
CA TRP A 351 2.68 -7.32 -1.95
C TRP A 351 2.17 -7.87 -0.61
N GLU A 352 1.77 -9.14 -0.55
CA GLU A 352 1.37 -9.80 0.69
C GLU A 352 2.49 -9.85 1.72
N GLY A 353 3.73 -10.12 1.29
CA GLY A 353 4.92 -10.14 2.12
C GLY A 353 5.18 -8.79 2.77
N LEU A 354 5.15 -7.71 1.97
CA LEU A 354 5.33 -6.34 2.43
C LEU A 354 4.23 -5.92 3.41
N LEU A 355 2.98 -6.27 3.09
CA LEU A 355 1.84 -5.95 3.94
C LEU A 355 1.86 -6.69 5.28
N ARG A 356 2.26 -7.97 5.27
CA ARG A 356 2.45 -8.76 6.50
C ARG A 356 3.58 -8.19 7.34
N ALA A 357 4.67 -7.74 6.72
CA ALA A 357 5.77 -7.06 7.41
C ALA A 357 5.30 -5.73 8.05
N ARG A 358 4.52 -4.91 7.33
CA ARG A 358 3.90 -3.69 7.86
C ARG A 358 3.01 -3.97 9.06
N ASN A 359 2.10 -4.93 8.95
CA ASN A 359 1.15 -5.25 10.02
C ASN A 359 1.85 -5.85 11.25
N ARG A 360 2.87 -6.70 11.04
CA ARG A 360 3.70 -7.23 12.13
C ARG A 360 4.50 -6.11 12.82
N LEU A 361 5.02 -5.14 12.05
CA LEU A 361 5.72 -3.99 12.61
C LEU A 361 4.78 -3.10 13.42
N LEU A 362 3.56 -2.82 12.94
CA LEU A 362 2.53 -2.10 13.71
C LEU A 362 2.21 -2.82 15.03
N ALA A 363 2.04 -4.15 15.01
CA ALA A 363 1.82 -4.92 16.23
C ALA A 363 3.01 -4.83 17.21
N ALA A 364 4.25 -4.87 16.71
CA ALA A 364 5.44 -4.69 17.52
C ALA A 364 5.52 -3.29 18.15
N ILE A 365 5.17 -2.24 17.40
CA ILE A 365 5.08 -0.86 17.91
C ILE A 365 4.04 -0.78 19.04
N ALA A 366 2.86 -1.37 18.86
CA ALA A 366 1.83 -1.37 19.90
C ALA A 366 2.32 -2.04 21.19
N ILE A 367 2.92 -3.23 21.09
CA ILE A 367 3.41 -3.99 22.25
C ILE A 367 4.53 -3.23 22.97
N THR A 368 5.53 -2.75 22.22
CA THR A 368 6.66 -1.99 22.80
C THR A 368 6.20 -0.66 23.39
N GLY A 369 5.25 0.02 22.74
CA GLY A 369 4.59 1.21 23.28
C GLY A 369 3.87 0.95 24.61
N VAL A 370 3.11 -0.15 24.72
CA VAL A 370 2.43 -0.51 25.98
C VAL A 370 3.44 -0.81 27.09
N VAL A 371 4.46 -1.61 26.81
CA VAL A 371 5.49 -1.97 27.80
C VAL A 371 6.22 -0.72 28.31
N THR A 372 6.62 0.17 27.40
CA THR A 372 7.32 1.41 27.75
C THR A 372 6.42 2.39 28.50
N HIS A 373 5.14 2.46 28.13
CA HIS A 373 4.15 3.26 28.87
C HIS A 373 3.99 2.77 30.31
N VAL A 374 3.87 1.45 30.53
CA VAL A 374 3.78 0.86 31.87
C VAL A 374 5.04 1.16 32.69
N MET A 375 6.23 1.04 32.11
CA MET A 375 7.49 1.42 32.77
C MET A 375 7.53 2.89 33.16
N LEU A 376 7.03 3.78 32.30
CA LEU A 376 6.92 5.21 32.59
C LEU A 376 5.97 5.47 33.77
N CYS A 377 4.80 4.84 33.78
CA CYS A 377 3.83 4.94 34.89
C CYS A 377 4.47 4.52 36.23
N ILE A 378 5.19 3.38 36.25
CA ILE A 378 5.90 2.91 37.45
C ILE A 378 6.99 3.91 37.88
N SER A 379 7.73 4.47 36.91
CA SER A 379 8.78 5.46 37.18
C SER A 379 8.23 6.74 37.81
N ILE A 380 7.07 7.22 37.35
CA ILE A 380 6.40 8.39 37.91
C ILE A 380 5.84 8.11 39.31
N LEU A 381 5.23 6.93 39.52
CA LEU A 381 4.70 6.54 40.84
C LEU A 381 5.80 6.39 41.90
N THR A 382 7.02 6.04 41.50
CA THR A 382 8.17 5.89 42.41
C THR A 382 8.95 7.19 42.63
N ALA A 383 8.74 8.21 41.80
CA ALA A 383 9.37 9.52 41.92
C ALA A 383 8.71 10.33 43.06
N HIS A 384 9.14 10.11 44.30
CA HIS A 384 8.49 10.62 45.52
C HIS A 384 8.64 12.14 45.78
N SER A 385 9.34 12.90 44.92
CA SER A 385 9.40 14.39 44.91
C SER A 385 10.44 14.94 43.92
N ASN A 386 11.40 14.12 43.49
CA ASN A 386 12.49 14.53 42.61
C ASN A 386 12.15 14.28 41.14
N ASN A 387 11.90 15.36 40.39
CA ASN A 387 11.59 15.28 38.95
C ASN A 387 12.84 15.15 38.05
N SER A 388 14.03 15.40 38.61
CA SER A 388 15.32 15.36 37.90
C SER A 388 15.56 14.11 37.03
N PRO A 389 15.37 12.86 37.53
CA PRO A 389 15.62 11.68 36.71
C PRO A 389 14.64 11.53 35.54
N ILE A 390 13.39 11.96 35.70
CA ILE A 390 12.37 11.92 34.64
C ILE A 390 12.69 12.95 33.55
N ILE A 391 13.14 14.14 33.95
CA ILE A 391 13.59 15.19 33.02
C ILE A 391 14.78 14.69 32.19
N ALA A 392 15.78 14.10 32.85
CA ALA A 392 16.96 13.57 32.16
C ALA A 392 16.61 12.39 31.24
N ALA A 393 15.80 11.43 31.68
CA ALA A 393 15.34 10.32 30.84
C ALA A 393 14.56 10.80 29.61
N THR A 394 13.70 11.81 29.78
CA THR A 394 12.96 12.44 28.68
C THR A 394 13.92 13.13 27.70
N ALA A 395 14.93 13.84 28.20
CA ALA A 395 15.94 14.49 27.36
C ALA A 395 16.75 13.46 26.56
N PHE A 396 17.22 12.38 27.19
CA PHE A 396 17.96 11.31 26.51
C PHE A 396 17.10 10.59 25.46
N TYR A 397 15.82 10.33 25.78
CA TYR A 397 14.87 9.78 24.82
C TYR A 397 14.70 10.68 23.60
N LEU A 398 14.46 11.98 23.80
CA LEU A 398 14.25 12.93 22.71
C LEU A 398 15.49 13.06 21.83
N VAL A 399 16.68 13.18 22.42
CA VAL A 399 17.93 13.27 21.65
C VAL A 399 18.17 11.99 20.84
N GLY A 400 17.95 10.81 21.43
CA GLY A 400 18.07 9.53 20.72
C GLY A 400 17.02 9.37 19.61
N ALA A 401 15.77 9.75 19.88
CA ALA A 401 14.69 9.68 18.90
C ALA A 401 14.93 10.59 17.69
N VAL A 402 15.40 11.82 17.93
CA VAL A 402 15.74 12.79 16.88
C VAL A 402 16.94 12.32 16.05
N SER A 403 17.99 11.80 16.68
CA SER A 403 19.16 11.28 15.94
C SER A 403 18.79 10.08 15.06
N GLY A 404 17.95 9.17 15.55
CA GLY A 404 17.42 8.06 14.76
C GLY A 404 16.57 8.52 13.57
N LEU A 405 15.72 9.53 13.78
CA LEU A 405 14.88 10.10 12.71
C LEU A 405 15.72 10.73 11.60
N PHE A 406 16.79 11.46 11.95
CA PHE A 406 17.74 11.98 10.95
C PHE A 406 18.43 10.85 10.17
N GLY A 407 18.86 9.77 10.84
CA GLY A 407 19.42 8.60 10.17
C GLY A 407 18.44 7.98 9.17
N ARG A 408 17.15 7.91 9.53
CA ARG A 408 16.08 7.39 8.66
C ARG A 408 15.84 8.29 7.45
N PHE A 409 15.70 9.60 7.65
CA PHE A 409 15.52 10.55 6.55
C PHE A 409 16.70 10.56 5.59
N TYR A 410 17.92 10.42 6.10
CA TYR A 410 19.10 10.31 5.25
C TYR A 410 19.05 9.06 4.37
N GLN A 411 18.70 7.90 4.93
CA GLN A 411 18.55 6.66 4.13
C GLN A 411 17.44 6.77 3.07
N GLU A 412 16.30 7.38 3.42
CA GLU A 412 15.17 7.57 2.50
C GLU A 412 15.49 8.59 1.39
N SER A 413 16.36 9.57 1.67
CA SER A 413 16.84 10.51 0.65
C SER A 413 17.77 9.84 -0.39
N LEU A 414 18.42 8.74 -0.04
CA LEU A 414 19.31 8.00 -0.93
C LEU A 414 18.56 7.01 -1.84
N THR A 415 17.32 6.64 -1.48
CA THR A 415 16.51 5.73 -2.30
C THR A 415 15.87 6.48 -3.47
N GLY A 416 16.37 6.23 -4.68
CA GLY A 416 16.02 6.98 -5.90
C GLY A 416 14.78 6.51 -6.67
N SER A 417 13.97 5.56 -6.15
CA SER A 417 12.74 5.13 -6.83
C SER A 417 11.53 5.16 -5.91
N ALA A 418 10.52 5.93 -6.27
CA ALA A 418 9.22 5.99 -5.61
C ALA A 418 8.33 4.81 -6.02
N VAL A 419 8.68 3.60 -5.56
CA VAL A 419 7.83 2.42 -5.67
C VAL A 419 6.77 2.47 -4.56
N ASP A 420 5.54 2.04 -4.84
CA ASP A 420 4.47 1.98 -3.81
C ASP A 420 4.79 0.88 -2.79
N ASP A 421 5.22 1.30 -1.60
CA ASP A 421 5.60 0.42 -0.49
C ASP A 421 4.42 0.09 0.45
N PHE A 422 3.16 0.33 0.04
CA PHE A 422 1.95 0.05 0.86
C PHE A 422 1.99 0.68 2.27
N GLY A 423 2.70 1.80 2.43
CA GLY A 423 2.89 2.50 3.69
C GLY A 423 3.93 1.86 4.63
N PHE A 424 4.72 0.89 4.19
CA PHE A 424 5.74 0.27 5.04
C PHE A 424 6.84 1.24 5.46
N SER A 425 7.29 2.12 4.56
CA SER A 425 8.22 3.22 4.86
C SER A 425 7.67 4.15 5.94
N THR A 426 6.40 4.53 5.84
CA THR A 426 5.71 5.37 6.84
C THR A 426 5.61 4.67 8.19
N THR A 427 5.33 3.36 8.25
CA THR A 427 5.32 2.62 9.51
C THR A 427 6.72 2.58 10.14
N ARG A 428 7.78 2.39 9.34
CA ARG A 428 9.17 2.45 9.82
C ARG A 428 9.53 3.85 10.35
N LEU A 429 9.03 4.90 9.69
CA LEU A 429 9.24 6.28 10.14
C LEU A 429 8.68 6.50 11.55
N VAL A 430 7.52 5.92 11.87
CA VAL A 430 6.94 6.03 13.22
C VAL A 430 7.62 5.10 14.23
N ALA A 431 8.08 3.91 13.80
CA ALA A 431 8.79 2.98 14.68
C ALA A 431 10.17 3.49 15.12
N THR A 432 10.85 4.24 14.24
CA THR A 432 12.26 4.63 14.43
C THR A 432 12.46 5.50 15.68
N PRO A 433 11.71 6.59 15.91
CA PRO A 433 11.81 7.38 17.13
C PRO A 433 11.64 6.56 18.40
N LEU A 434 10.74 5.58 18.40
CA LEU A 434 10.47 4.74 19.57
C LEU A 434 11.68 3.86 19.91
N LEU A 435 12.25 3.16 18.92
CA LEU A 435 13.41 2.31 19.12
C LEU A 435 14.67 3.12 19.44
N SER A 436 14.91 4.20 18.69
CA SER A 436 16.08 5.06 18.88
C SER A 436 16.04 5.84 20.20
N GLY A 437 14.87 6.29 20.65
CA GLY A 437 14.72 6.93 21.96
C GLY A 437 15.00 5.98 23.12
N LEU A 438 14.51 4.74 23.03
CA LEU A 438 14.83 3.69 24.02
C LEU A 438 16.31 3.31 24.01
N ALA A 439 16.90 3.20 22.82
CA ALA A 439 18.34 2.96 22.67
C ALA A 439 19.17 4.12 23.25
N GLY A 440 18.69 5.37 23.12
CA GLY A 440 19.30 6.54 23.75
C GLY A 440 19.35 6.45 25.28
N ILE A 441 18.21 6.13 25.93
CA ILE A 441 18.16 5.93 27.39
C ILE A 441 19.04 4.74 27.81
N GLY A 442 18.87 3.59 27.16
CA GLY A 442 19.59 2.36 27.50
C GLY A 442 21.10 2.49 27.29
N GLY A 443 21.51 3.20 26.25
CA GLY A 443 22.92 3.48 25.96
C GLY A 443 23.61 4.32 27.03
N VAL A 444 22.93 5.36 27.53
CA VAL A 444 23.44 6.18 28.65
C VAL A 444 23.54 5.34 29.92
N LEU A 445 22.54 4.50 30.21
CA LEU A 445 22.55 3.60 31.36
C LEU A 445 23.73 2.61 31.29
N VAL A 446 23.94 1.94 30.15
CA VAL A 446 25.04 0.99 29.95
C VAL A 446 26.40 1.66 30.11
N LEU A 447 26.61 2.84 29.51
CA LEU A 447 27.87 3.55 29.63
C LEU A 447 28.19 3.94 31.08
N LEU A 448 27.20 4.47 31.80
CA LEU A 448 27.40 4.93 33.17
C LEU A 448 27.60 3.77 34.14
N THR A 449 26.87 2.67 33.96
CA THR A 449 27.08 1.43 34.72
C THR A 449 28.45 0.82 34.43
N LEU A 450 28.89 0.77 33.17
CA LEU A 450 30.22 0.28 32.80
C LEU A 450 31.33 1.17 33.37
N THR A 451 31.15 2.49 33.34
CA THR A 451 32.10 3.45 33.92
C THR A 451 32.15 3.33 35.45
N ALA A 452 31.01 3.08 36.10
CA ALA A 452 30.98 2.81 37.54
C ALA A 452 31.68 1.49 37.89
N LEU A 453 31.49 0.44 37.07
CA LEU A 453 32.12 -0.88 37.28
C LEU A 453 33.64 -0.83 37.03
N GLY A 454 34.08 -0.16 35.97
CA GLY A 454 35.50 0.02 35.63
C GLY A 454 36.22 1.05 36.53
N GLY A 455 35.53 2.09 36.97
CA GLY A 455 36.05 3.10 37.89
C GLY A 455 36.20 2.59 39.33
N SER A 456 35.29 1.72 39.79
CA SER A 456 35.38 1.07 41.11
C SER A 456 36.52 0.06 41.19
N ALA A 457 36.98 -0.48 40.06
CA ALA A 457 38.16 -1.34 40.00
C ALA A 457 39.49 -0.55 40.05
N LEU A 458 39.47 0.75 39.74
CA LEU A 458 40.65 1.62 39.69
C LEU A 458 40.76 2.57 40.89
N ASN A 459 39.65 2.93 41.53
CA ASN A 459 39.62 3.76 42.74
C ASN A 459 39.00 2.97 43.90
N ASN A 460 39.77 2.76 44.97
CA ASN A 460 39.36 2.19 46.27
C ASN A 460 38.38 3.10 47.05
N SER A 461 37.37 3.63 46.38
CA SER A 461 36.30 4.42 46.99
C SER A 461 34.98 3.70 46.74
N ASN A 462 34.45 3.07 47.79
CA ASN A 462 33.12 2.43 47.85
C ASN A 462 31.97 3.45 47.74
N VAL A 463 32.04 4.37 46.77
CA VAL A 463 30.93 5.27 46.47
C VAL A 463 30.19 4.66 45.29
N GLN A 464 29.26 3.76 45.62
CA GLN A 464 28.31 3.24 44.64
C GLN A 464 27.37 4.40 44.27
N PRO A 465 27.43 4.94 43.04
CA PRO A 465 26.61 6.10 42.70
C PRO A 465 25.14 5.69 42.79
N ALA A 466 24.35 6.44 43.57
CA ALA A 466 22.91 6.23 43.64
C ALA A 466 22.31 6.43 42.23
N LEU A 467 21.31 5.63 41.86
CA LEU A 467 20.63 5.69 40.55
C LEU A 467 20.18 7.12 40.17
N ALA A 468 19.91 7.97 41.17
CA ALA A 468 19.56 9.38 41.01
C ALA A 468 20.72 10.28 40.49
N GLN A 469 21.98 9.95 40.79
CA GLN A 469 23.17 10.67 40.29
C GLN A 469 23.56 10.25 38.86
N ILE A 470 23.03 9.11 38.38
CA ILE A 470 23.26 8.58 37.03
C ILE A 470 22.48 9.40 35.99
N PHE A 471 21.33 9.96 36.36
CA PHE A 471 20.47 10.75 35.46
C PHE A 471 20.67 12.27 35.64
N GLU A 472 21.93 12.72 35.59
CA GLU A 472 22.25 14.14 35.49
C GLU A 472 22.46 14.51 34.01
N VAL A 473 21.86 15.63 33.57
CA VAL A 473 21.98 16.09 32.18
C VAL A 473 23.37 16.69 31.98
N LYS A 474 24.28 15.92 31.38
CA LYS A 474 25.62 16.35 30.98
C LYS A 474 25.74 16.33 29.45
N PRO A 475 26.57 17.20 28.85
CA PRO A 475 26.78 17.18 27.40
C PRO A 475 27.25 15.81 26.88
N GLN A 476 28.06 15.09 27.67
CA GLN A 476 28.56 13.77 27.34
C GLN A 476 27.44 12.70 27.31
N SER A 477 26.48 12.76 28.25
CA SER A 477 25.34 11.83 28.25
C SER A 477 24.37 12.11 27.11
N LEU A 478 24.18 13.37 26.71
CA LEU A 478 23.41 13.73 25.51
C LEU A 478 24.08 13.25 24.23
N LEU A 479 25.41 13.40 24.11
CA LEU A 479 26.15 12.86 22.96
C LEU A 479 26.00 11.35 22.87
N MET A 480 26.09 10.64 24.01
CA MET A 480 25.93 9.19 24.02
C MET A 480 24.52 8.75 23.64
N ALA A 481 23.50 9.44 24.12
CA ALA A 481 22.12 9.22 23.71
C ALA A 481 21.94 9.41 22.20
N ALA A 482 22.60 10.42 21.61
CA ALA A 482 22.57 10.65 20.17
C ALA A 482 23.23 9.52 19.38
N VAL A 483 24.41 9.03 19.82
CA VAL A 483 25.15 7.94 19.17
C VAL A 483 24.32 6.65 19.16
N PHE A 484 23.84 6.20 20.32
CA PHE A 484 23.01 5.00 20.38
C PHE A 484 21.65 5.16 19.71
N GLY A 485 21.08 6.38 19.69
CA GLY A 485 19.85 6.66 18.94
C GLY A 485 20.03 6.57 17.42
N LEU A 486 21.20 6.96 16.89
CA LEU A 486 21.52 6.84 15.47
C LEU A 486 21.73 5.36 15.07
N THR A 487 22.29 4.57 15.98
CA THR A 487 22.60 3.14 15.75
C THR A 487 21.96 2.27 16.83
N PRO A 488 20.63 2.11 16.84
CA PRO A 488 19.94 1.35 17.89
C PRO A 488 20.35 -0.12 17.92
N ASN A 489 20.76 -0.68 16.78
CA ASN A 489 21.27 -2.05 16.65
C ASN A 489 22.57 -2.32 17.43
N LEU A 490 23.28 -1.29 17.92
CA LEU A 490 24.44 -1.50 18.81
C LEU A 490 24.01 -1.96 20.21
N LEU A 491 22.76 -1.72 20.58
CA LEU A 491 22.22 -2.03 21.89
C LEU A 491 21.12 -3.10 21.83
N ILE A 492 20.27 -3.05 20.79
CA ILE A 492 19.05 -3.88 20.62
C ILE A 492 19.28 -4.96 19.57
#